data_AF-A0A081RTH1-F1
#
_entry.id   AF-A0A081RTH1-F1
#
_cell.length_a   1.000
_cell.length_b   1.000
_cell.length_c   1.000
_cell.angle_alpha   90.00
_cell.angle_beta   90.00
_cell.angle_gamma   90.00
#
_symmetry.space_group_name_H-M   'P 1'
#
loop_
_entity.id
_entity.type
_entity.pdbx_description
1 polymer ?
#
loop_
_entity_poly.entity_id
_entity_poly.type
_entity_poly.pdbx_seq_one_letter_code
_entity_poly.pdbx_strand_id
1 'polypeptide(L)'
;MSGTFSLSPDLDLRAIGLLGELRGIPEAGYLAKEVVSLPGLLTEISEFVGSRGVAYYEQKSCRELLATAKDYAEHITQLQCTDELCATPSKYILADHILAKLLRVIDSLLSSPQIVNEDIVPFIDGIKQCSKVVSSTLTGTAFTFSPSSIRDLKLPFSSEHKVPRPYIEGDNHLLTLAAAQIDACPNSPVVGIMLGGAAAAAVTAAAWGSDLNLVKVSRYDDASNKSNRLWGHDIPSGQTVTIIDDNCGTGDTLRQAINLVIAETGQRPKARAVELHWEKLLRTRTYGHPDRVFSPETLDVLTPWCFRHHRVLNSLVNQLLTDGKYAHTTTADWVAYSYSLLSVLHDTLADSTWATKLLRFLSNLKSQTALNCEQLIDAFKTLAHQCPECSARKINLEKGNN
;
A
#
# COMPACT_ATOMS: atom_id res chain seq x y z
N MET A 1 -25.61 11.31 8.93
CA MET A 1 -24.86 12.49 9.39
C MET A 1 -23.71 12.71 8.42
N SER A 2 -23.78 13.79 7.64
CA SER A 2 -22.76 14.15 6.64
C SER A 2 -21.60 14.86 7.34
N GLY A 3 -20.59 14.10 7.72
CA GLY A 3 -19.29 14.67 8.08
C GLY A 3 -18.62 15.18 6.81
N THR A 4 -18.33 16.48 6.76
CA THR A 4 -17.49 17.08 5.73
C THR A 4 -16.09 16.49 5.83
N PHE A 5 -15.69 15.73 4.81
CA PHE A 5 -14.33 15.23 4.63
C PHE A 5 -13.39 16.40 4.38
N SER A 6 -12.35 16.53 5.19
CA SER A 6 -11.29 17.53 5.02
C SER A 6 -9.97 16.80 4.98
N LEU A 7 -9.43 16.57 3.77
CA LEU A 7 -7.99 16.38 3.62
C LEU A 7 -7.32 17.71 4.00
N SER A 8 -6.32 17.69 4.89
CA SER A 8 -5.68 18.92 5.39
C SER A 8 -5.14 19.78 4.23
N PRO A 9 -5.27 21.13 4.30
CA PRO A 9 -4.72 22.05 3.30
C PRO A 9 -3.18 22.09 3.24
N ASP A 10 -2.47 21.42 4.15
CA ASP A 10 -1.01 21.52 4.25
C ASP A 10 -0.24 20.43 3.49
N LEU A 11 -0.93 19.49 2.84
CA LEU A 11 -0.30 18.44 2.03
C LEU A 11 -0.35 18.80 0.55
N ASP A 12 0.76 19.25 -0.04
CA ASP A 12 0.84 19.39 -1.49
C ASP A 12 0.86 17.99 -2.14
N LEU A 13 -0.31 17.51 -2.56
CA LEU A 13 -0.52 16.21 -3.21
C LEU A 13 0.24 16.07 -4.56
N ARG A 14 0.93 17.11 -5.03
CA ARG A 14 1.87 17.06 -6.16
C ARG A 14 3.27 16.58 -5.74
N ALA A 15 3.57 16.62 -4.45
CA ALA A 15 4.85 16.22 -3.85
C ALA A 15 4.85 14.78 -3.30
N ILE A 16 3.80 14.00 -3.52
CA ILE A 16 3.70 12.61 -3.08
C ILE A 16 3.49 11.73 -4.31
N GLY A 17 4.50 10.92 -4.57
CA GLY A 17 4.47 9.87 -5.56
C GLY A 17 3.52 8.74 -5.17
N LEU A 18 3.30 7.90 -6.16
CA LEU A 18 2.17 7.00 -6.22
C LEU A 18 2.17 5.93 -5.10
N LEU A 19 3.33 5.44 -4.72
CA LEU A 19 3.46 4.44 -3.66
C LEU A 19 3.56 5.12 -2.28
N GLY A 20 3.30 6.43 -2.18
CA GLY A 20 3.51 7.21 -0.97
C GLY A 20 4.95 7.73 -0.82
N GLU A 21 5.81 7.59 -1.83
CA GLU A 21 7.13 8.20 -1.78
C GLU A 21 7.03 9.74 -1.85
N LEU A 22 7.69 10.47 -0.96
CA LEU A 22 7.78 11.92 -1.10
C LEU A 22 8.70 12.25 -2.27
N ARG A 23 8.31 13.23 -3.06
CA ARG A 23 9.05 13.78 -4.21
C ARG A 23 9.18 15.28 -4.01
N GLY A 24 10.40 15.79 -4.06
CA GLY A 24 10.63 17.23 -3.97
C GLY A 24 11.79 17.69 -4.83
N ILE A 25 11.91 19.01 -4.92
CA ILE A 25 12.98 19.69 -5.64
C ILE A 25 14.27 19.60 -4.80
N PRO A 26 15.42 19.18 -5.35
CA PRO A 26 16.66 18.98 -4.59
C PRO A 26 17.09 20.21 -3.74
N GLU A 27 16.79 21.41 -4.21
CA GLU A 27 17.19 22.68 -3.58
C GLU A 27 16.26 23.15 -2.44
N ALA A 28 15.12 22.47 -2.20
CA ALA A 28 14.03 23.03 -1.40
C ALA A 28 14.19 22.94 0.14
N GLY A 29 15.32 22.42 0.66
CA GLY A 29 15.68 22.53 2.10
C GLY A 29 14.68 21.94 3.11
N TYR A 30 13.71 21.12 2.66
CA TYR A 30 12.62 20.58 3.47
C TYR A 30 12.97 19.27 4.21
N LEU A 31 14.23 18.81 4.11
CA LEU A 31 14.71 17.62 4.80
C LEU A 31 15.84 17.99 5.77
N ALA A 32 15.84 17.36 6.94
CA ALA A 32 16.95 17.45 7.89
C ALA A 32 18.25 16.92 7.26
N LYS A 33 19.36 17.64 7.46
CA LYS A 33 20.67 17.32 6.85
C LYS A 33 21.16 15.93 7.24
N GLU A 34 20.90 15.53 8.48
CA GLU A 34 21.23 14.22 9.03
C GLU A 34 20.54 13.12 8.22
N VAL A 35 19.27 13.32 7.84
CA VAL A 35 18.50 12.36 7.05
C VAL A 35 18.97 12.32 5.60
N VAL A 36 19.30 13.47 5.01
CA VAL A 36 19.88 13.53 3.64
C VAL A 36 21.21 12.79 3.58
N SER A 37 21.99 12.80 4.66
CA SER A 37 23.29 12.13 4.72
C SER A 37 23.21 10.60 4.86
N LEU A 38 22.02 10.03 5.11
CA LEU A 38 21.86 8.59 5.29
C LEU A 38 22.05 7.84 3.96
N PRO A 39 23.00 6.89 3.88
CA PRO A 39 23.36 6.24 2.62
C PRO A 39 22.18 5.53 1.95
N GLY A 40 21.89 5.92 0.71
CA GLY A 40 20.88 5.26 -0.12
C GLY A 40 19.44 5.41 0.35
N LEU A 41 19.17 6.25 1.36
CA LEU A 41 17.82 6.51 1.86
C LEU A 41 16.96 7.19 0.78
N LEU A 42 17.57 8.12 0.05
CA LEU A 42 16.94 8.91 -1.00
C LEU A 42 17.40 8.43 -2.38
N THR A 43 16.55 8.62 -3.39
CA THR A 43 16.93 8.55 -4.79
C THR A 43 17.15 9.97 -5.29
N GLU A 44 18.34 10.28 -5.79
CA GLU A 44 18.62 11.55 -6.43
C GLU A 44 18.62 11.38 -7.96
N ILE A 45 17.76 12.14 -8.63
CA ILE A 45 17.78 12.34 -10.08
C ILE A 45 17.92 13.85 -10.30
N SER A 46 18.53 14.27 -11.41
CA SER A 46 18.84 15.68 -11.72
C SER A 46 17.67 16.66 -11.58
N GLU A 47 16.44 16.17 -11.52
CA GLU A 47 15.21 16.96 -11.48
C GLU A 47 14.40 16.76 -10.17
N PHE A 48 14.70 15.75 -9.35
CA PHE A 48 13.96 15.47 -8.11
C PHE A 48 14.70 14.57 -7.11
N VAL A 49 14.31 14.68 -5.84
CA VAL A 49 14.68 13.76 -4.76
C VAL A 49 13.47 12.90 -4.37
N GLY A 50 13.60 11.59 -4.46
CA GLY A 50 12.58 10.61 -4.04
C GLY A 50 12.89 10.00 -2.68
N SER A 51 11.88 9.79 -1.84
CA SER A 51 12.07 9.27 -0.48
C SER A 51 12.37 7.77 -0.38
N ARG A 52 12.24 7.01 -1.46
CA ARG A 52 12.47 5.55 -1.49
C ARG A 52 13.70 5.22 -2.33
N GLY A 53 14.87 5.42 -1.74
CA GLY A 53 16.17 5.09 -2.32
C GLY A 53 16.52 3.61 -2.34
N VAL A 54 17.75 3.29 -2.75
CA VAL A 54 18.25 1.90 -2.81
C VAL A 54 18.15 1.16 -1.46
N ALA A 55 18.24 1.87 -0.33
CA ALA A 55 18.09 1.32 1.01
C ALA A 55 16.66 0.82 1.31
N TYR A 56 15.66 1.20 0.51
CA TYR A 56 14.30 0.69 0.62
C TYR A 56 14.20 -0.76 0.13
N TYR A 57 14.90 -1.07 -0.97
CA TYR A 57 14.82 -2.34 -1.71
C TYR A 57 16.06 -3.23 -1.54
N GLU A 58 16.93 -2.90 -0.59
CA GLU A 58 18.19 -3.60 -0.38
C GLU A 58 17.98 -5.07 0.03
N GLN A 59 18.78 -5.97 -0.55
CA GLN A 59 18.77 -7.39 -0.18
C GLN A 59 19.69 -7.61 1.02
N LYS A 60 19.10 -7.58 2.22
CA LYS A 60 19.79 -7.73 3.51
C LYS A 60 19.15 -8.81 4.37
N SER A 61 19.91 -9.34 5.32
CA SER A 61 19.39 -10.29 6.33
C SER A 61 18.42 -9.62 7.31
N CYS A 62 17.57 -10.39 7.98
CA CYS A 62 16.68 -9.90 9.02
C CYS A 62 17.43 -9.13 10.10
N ARG A 63 18.62 -9.60 10.51
CA ARG A 63 19.47 -8.92 11.48
C ARG A 63 19.88 -7.53 11.02
N GLU A 64 20.34 -7.41 9.78
CA GLU A 64 20.77 -6.12 9.22
C GLU A 64 19.58 -5.18 9.02
N LEU A 65 18.45 -5.69 8.52
CA LEU A 65 17.22 -4.91 8.38
C LEU A 65 16.72 -4.36 9.72
N LEU A 66 16.72 -5.19 10.77
CA LEU A 66 16.34 -4.75 12.11
C LEU A 66 17.33 -3.74 12.68
N ALA A 67 18.64 -3.93 12.47
CA ALA A 67 19.65 -2.96 12.91
C ALA A 67 19.42 -1.58 12.26
N THR A 68 19.19 -1.53 10.95
CA THR A 68 18.86 -0.28 10.24
C THR A 68 17.53 0.32 10.71
N ALA A 69 16.51 -0.50 10.99
CA ALA A 69 15.24 -0.02 11.54
C ALA A 69 15.42 0.67 12.91
N LYS A 70 16.28 0.11 13.77
CA LYS A 70 16.59 0.70 15.09
C LYS A 70 17.34 2.01 14.95
N ASP A 71 18.34 2.07 14.08
CA ASP A 71 19.10 3.28 13.76
C ASP A 71 18.17 4.41 13.27
N TYR A 72 17.27 4.11 12.33
CA TYR A 72 16.30 5.09 11.84
C TYR A 72 15.31 5.55 12.93
N ALA A 73 14.90 4.66 13.84
CA ALA A 73 14.03 5.03 14.97
C ALA A 73 14.72 5.98 15.97
N GLU A 74 16.03 5.83 16.16
CA GLU A 74 16.83 6.77 16.95
C GLU A 74 16.87 8.15 16.27
N HIS A 75 17.08 8.21 14.96
CA HIS A 75 17.01 9.45 14.20
C HIS A 75 15.65 10.15 14.33
N ILE A 76 14.52 9.43 14.22
CA ILE A 76 13.18 10.02 14.42
C ILE A 76 13.06 10.75 15.76
N THR A 77 13.66 10.18 16.82
CA THR A 77 13.59 10.73 18.18
C THR A 77 14.52 11.93 18.37
N GLN A 78 15.69 11.91 17.75
CA GLN A 78 16.70 12.96 17.84
C GLN A 78 16.35 14.19 17.00
N LEU A 79 15.52 14.05 15.97
CA LEU A 79 15.02 15.16 15.15
C LEU A 79 14.13 16.11 15.98
N GLN A 80 14.77 17.04 16.68
CA GLN A 80 14.17 18.24 17.26
C GLN A 80 14.36 19.38 16.25
N CYS A 81 13.40 19.58 15.35
CA CYS A 81 13.47 20.73 14.45
C CYS A 81 12.53 21.82 14.94
N THR A 82 13.06 23.04 14.98
CA THR A 82 12.34 24.27 15.34
C THR A 82 11.42 24.77 14.23
N ASP A 83 11.64 24.31 13.00
CA ASP A 83 10.78 24.57 11.85
C ASP A 83 9.96 23.31 11.53
N GLU A 84 8.64 23.39 11.70
CA GLU A 84 7.69 22.29 11.47
C GLU A 84 7.81 21.66 10.06
N LEU A 85 8.35 22.43 9.11
CA LEU A 85 8.48 22.08 7.70
C LEU A 85 9.57 21.03 7.40
N CYS A 86 10.63 20.90 8.21
CA CYS A 86 11.74 19.98 7.90
C CYS A 86 11.73 18.67 8.72
N ALA A 87 11.29 18.71 9.98
CA ALA A 87 11.19 17.50 10.81
C ALA A 87 10.15 16.52 10.29
N THR A 88 8.99 17.02 9.85
CA THR A 88 7.83 16.19 9.54
C THR A 88 8.08 15.30 8.31
N PRO A 89 8.55 15.82 7.16
CA PRO A 89 8.92 14.99 6.02
C PRO A 89 10.04 14.00 6.36
N SER A 90 11.08 14.43 7.06
CA SER A 90 12.18 13.54 7.48
C SER A 90 11.71 12.37 8.35
N LYS A 91 10.82 12.62 9.32
CA LYS A 91 10.25 11.57 10.18
C LYS A 91 9.35 10.62 9.40
N TYR A 92 8.59 11.13 8.43
CA TYR A 92 7.80 10.31 7.51
C TYR A 92 8.69 9.33 6.73
N ILE A 93 9.76 9.83 6.10
CA ILE A 93 10.67 8.99 5.30
C ILE A 93 11.28 7.89 6.15
N LEU A 94 11.79 8.23 7.34
CA LEU A 94 12.35 7.23 8.24
C LEU A 94 11.32 6.20 8.68
N ALA A 95 10.09 6.62 9.02
CA ALA A 95 9.02 5.71 9.43
C ALA A 95 8.56 4.77 8.29
N ASP A 96 8.46 5.28 7.06
CA ASP A 96 8.17 4.51 5.84
C ASP A 96 9.21 3.41 5.63
N HIS A 97 10.50 3.77 5.70
CA HIS A 97 11.60 2.80 5.59
C HIS A 97 11.61 1.76 6.72
N ILE A 98 11.33 2.16 7.97
CA ILE A 98 11.24 1.23 9.10
C ILE A 98 10.08 0.26 8.88
N LEU A 99 8.90 0.76 8.51
CA LEU A 99 7.71 -0.03 8.24
C LEU A 99 8.00 -1.12 7.20
N ALA A 100 8.61 -0.75 6.07
CA ALA A 100 8.98 -1.69 5.02
C ALA A 100 9.98 -2.75 5.51
N LYS A 101 11.01 -2.34 6.27
CA LYS A 101 12.01 -3.27 6.82
C LYS A 101 11.37 -4.26 7.81
N LEU A 102 10.48 -3.79 8.68
CA LEU A 102 9.80 -4.66 9.65
C LEU A 102 8.82 -5.63 8.98
N LEU A 103 8.06 -5.19 7.98
CA LEU A 103 7.16 -6.08 7.22
C LEU A 103 7.94 -7.22 6.53
N ARG A 104 9.12 -6.91 5.97
CA ARG A 104 10.03 -7.91 5.37
C ARG A 104 10.57 -8.88 6.43
N VAL A 105 10.89 -8.39 7.62
CA VAL A 105 11.29 -9.25 8.74
C VAL A 105 10.13 -10.19 9.13
N ILE A 106 8.91 -9.66 9.33
CA ILE A 106 7.73 -10.48 9.64
C ILE A 106 7.49 -11.53 8.56
N ASP A 107 7.64 -11.20 7.28
CA ASP A 107 7.51 -12.18 6.19
C ASP A 107 8.36 -13.44 6.42
N SER A 108 9.61 -13.26 6.86
CA SER A 108 10.54 -14.34 7.16
C SER A 108 10.23 -15.08 8.45
N LEU A 109 9.72 -14.38 9.46
CA LEU A 109 9.32 -14.97 10.73
C LEU A 109 8.08 -15.86 10.55
N LEU A 110 7.05 -15.35 9.86
CA LEU A 110 5.80 -16.09 9.63
C LEU A 110 5.96 -17.35 8.77
N SER A 111 7.02 -17.44 7.97
CA SER A 111 7.38 -18.65 7.22
C SER A 111 8.09 -19.71 8.08
N SER A 112 8.43 -19.42 9.33
CA SER A 112 9.26 -20.27 10.17
C SER A 112 8.40 -21.12 11.12
N PRO A 113 8.54 -22.45 11.12
CA PRO A 113 7.67 -23.32 11.93
C PRO A 113 7.88 -23.18 13.44
N GLN A 114 9.04 -22.67 13.88
CA GLN A 114 9.40 -22.52 15.29
C GLN A 114 8.90 -21.19 15.90
N ILE A 115 8.36 -20.30 15.09
CA ILE A 115 7.94 -18.96 15.54
C ILE A 115 6.59 -19.05 16.25
N VAL A 116 6.51 -18.37 17.40
CA VAL A 116 5.30 -18.25 18.22
C VAL A 116 4.77 -16.83 18.20
N ASN A 117 3.53 -16.61 18.66
CA ASN A 117 2.87 -15.32 18.53
C ASN A 117 3.61 -14.21 19.28
N GLU A 118 4.22 -14.55 20.41
CA GLU A 118 5.03 -13.68 21.26
C GLU A 118 6.27 -13.14 20.55
N ASP A 119 6.80 -13.87 19.57
CA ASP A 119 7.92 -13.41 18.74
C ASP A 119 7.48 -12.36 17.70
N ILE A 120 6.19 -12.33 17.35
CA ILE A 120 5.63 -11.51 16.25
C ILE A 120 4.96 -10.25 16.75
N VAL A 121 4.21 -10.33 17.85
CA VAL A 121 3.41 -9.21 18.41
C VAL A 121 4.24 -7.92 18.56
N PRO A 122 5.47 -7.94 19.11
CA PRO A 122 6.28 -6.72 19.20
C PRO A 122 6.57 -6.07 17.83
N PHE A 123 6.79 -6.87 16.79
CA PHE A 123 7.02 -6.35 15.44
C PHE A 123 5.75 -5.73 14.84
N ILE A 124 4.58 -6.35 15.08
CA ILE A 124 3.27 -5.80 14.69
C ILE A 124 3.05 -4.43 15.36
N ASP A 125 3.35 -4.31 16.66
CA ASP A 125 3.24 -3.06 17.39
C ASP A 125 4.19 -1.98 16.84
N GLY A 126 5.43 -2.37 16.49
CA GLY A 126 6.40 -1.50 15.83
C GLY A 126 5.92 -0.97 14.48
N ILE A 127 5.33 -1.84 13.65
CA ILE A 127 4.72 -1.47 12.37
C ILE A 127 3.54 -0.50 12.56
N LYS A 128 2.67 -0.76 13.56
CA LYS A 128 1.55 0.14 13.90
C LYS A 128 2.05 1.51 14.35
N GLN A 129 3.15 1.58 15.11
CA GLN A 129 3.76 2.86 15.50
C GLN A 129 4.30 3.65 14.30
N CYS A 130 4.99 2.99 13.36
CA CYS A 130 5.46 3.64 12.14
C CYS A 130 4.27 4.12 11.27
N SER A 131 3.22 3.30 11.18
CA SER A 131 1.99 3.63 10.45
C SER A 131 1.26 4.84 11.03
N LYS A 132 1.34 5.08 12.34
CA LYS A 132 0.83 6.31 12.96
C LYS A 132 1.60 7.54 12.50
N VAL A 133 2.93 7.48 12.40
CA VAL A 133 3.74 8.59 11.87
C VAL A 133 3.38 8.88 10.42
N VAL A 134 3.31 7.84 9.59
CA VAL A 134 2.88 7.91 8.18
C VAL A 134 1.50 8.56 8.07
N SER A 135 0.51 7.99 8.73
CA SER A 135 -0.88 8.47 8.66
C SER A 135 -0.98 9.91 9.15
N SER A 136 -0.36 10.22 10.29
CA SER A 136 -0.47 11.55 10.91
C SER A 136 0.21 12.63 10.07
N THR A 137 1.35 12.31 9.45
CA THR A 137 2.01 13.23 8.51
C THR A 137 1.12 13.52 7.32
N LEU A 138 0.51 12.49 6.73
CA LEU A 138 -0.37 12.63 5.57
C LEU A 138 -1.70 13.34 5.90
N THR A 139 -2.16 13.28 7.15
CA THR A 139 -3.38 14.01 7.60
C THR A 139 -3.09 15.36 8.24
N GLY A 140 -1.82 15.75 8.40
CA GLY A 140 -1.45 16.97 9.13
C GLY A 140 -1.83 16.93 10.62
N THR A 141 -1.90 15.74 11.23
CA THR A 141 -2.20 15.58 12.65
C THR A 141 -0.93 15.37 13.46
N ALA A 142 -0.94 15.80 14.72
CA ALA A 142 0.16 15.54 15.63
C ALA A 142 0.32 14.04 15.91
N PHE A 143 1.56 13.59 16.11
CA PHE A 143 1.87 12.22 16.50
C PHE A 143 2.92 12.17 17.59
N THR A 144 2.88 11.08 18.37
CA THR A 144 3.93 10.70 19.31
C THR A 144 4.60 9.44 18.78
N PHE A 145 5.93 9.40 18.79
CA PHE A 145 6.70 8.21 18.41
C PHE A 145 7.46 7.67 19.62
N SER A 146 7.30 6.37 19.90
CA SER A 146 8.02 5.70 20.99
C SER A 146 9.19 4.90 20.43
N PRO A 147 10.45 5.32 20.62
CA PRO A 147 11.61 4.59 20.08
C PRO A 147 11.76 3.18 20.67
N SER A 148 11.32 2.96 21.91
CA SER A 148 11.36 1.64 22.56
C SER A 148 10.60 0.57 21.76
N SER A 149 9.53 0.94 21.06
CA SER A 149 8.73 0.02 20.23
C SER A 149 9.52 -0.59 19.07
N ILE A 150 10.66 0.00 18.70
CA ILE A 150 11.55 -0.51 17.64
C ILE A 150 12.90 -0.94 18.23
N ARG A 151 13.48 -0.11 19.10
CA ARG A 151 14.80 -0.34 19.73
C ARG A 151 14.86 -1.65 20.50
N ASP A 152 13.77 -2.01 21.18
CA ASP A 152 13.75 -3.14 22.09
C ASP A 152 13.36 -4.46 21.39
N LEU A 153 13.04 -4.41 20.09
CA LEU A 153 12.75 -5.60 19.27
C LEU A 153 13.93 -6.56 19.23
N LYS A 154 13.64 -7.86 19.30
CA LYS A 154 14.63 -8.93 19.24
C LYS A 154 14.22 -9.96 18.20
N LEU A 155 15.18 -10.39 17.39
CA LEU A 155 14.97 -11.50 16.48
C LEU A 155 15.16 -12.82 17.22
N PRO A 156 14.32 -13.82 16.95
CA PRO A 156 14.62 -15.20 17.29
C PRO A 156 15.91 -15.63 16.57
N PHE A 157 16.82 -16.30 17.28
CA PHE A 157 18.16 -16.67 16.78
C PHE A 157 18.11 -17.40 15.43
N SER A 158 17.10 -18.27 15.23
CA SER A 158 16.90 -19.05 14.00
C SER A 158 16.50 -18.22 12.77
N SER A 159 16.22 -16.92 12.94
CA SER A 159 15.74 -16.03 11.88
C SER A 159 16.73 -14.94 11.48
N GLU A 160 17.79 -14.70 12.26
CA GLU A 160 18.72 -13.56 12.07
C GLU A 160 19.35 -13.52 10.67
N HIS A 161 19.75 -14.69 10.16
CA HIS A 161 20.45 -14.83 8.88
C HIS A 161 19.51 -14.95 7.66
N LYS A 162 18.19 -15.02 7.88
CA LYS A 162 17.26 -15.13 6.75
C LYS A 162 17.27 -13.84 5.94
N VAL A 163 17.26 -13.97 4.62
CA VAL A 163 17.22 -12.84 3.69
C VAL A 163 15.81 -12.76 3.10
N PRO A 164 14.93 -11.88 3.60
CA PRO A 164 13.59 -11.71 3.02
C PRO A 164 13.66 -11.12 1.61
N ARG A 165 12.58 -11.31 0.86
CA ARG A 165 12.42 -10.67 -0.44
C ARG A 165 12.54 -9.13 -0.31
N PRO A 166 13.09 -8.46 -1.33
CA PRO A 166 13.30 -7.01 -1.29
C PRO A 166 12.01 -6.19 -1.47
N TYR A 167 11.07 -6.69 -2.28
CA TYR A 167 9.86 -5.96 -2.63
C TYR A 167 8.67 -6.38 -1.75
N ILE A 168 7.99 -5.38 -1.18
CA ILE A 168 6.66 -5.54 -0.59
C ILE A 168 5.67 -5.05 -1.65
N GLU A 169 4.78 -5.93 -2.10
CA GLU A 169 3.67 -5.55 -2.98
C GLU A 169 2.69 -4.64 -2.21
N GLY A 170 1.92 -3.78 -2.86
CA GLY A 170 0.79 -3.09 -2.20
C GLY A 170 1.14 -1.97 -1.19
N ASP A 171 2.38 -1.48 -1.19
CA ASP A 171 2.85 -0.42 -0.31
C ASP A 171 2.34 0.98 -0.73
N ASN A 172 1.03 1.17 -0.63
CA ASN A 172 0.28 2.34 -1.09
C ASN A 172 -0.33 3.10 0.10
N HIS A 173 0.51 3.74 0.91
CA HIS A 173 0.07 4.38 2.16
C HIS A 173 -1.04 5.42 1.96
N LEU A 174 -0.91 6.30 0.96
CA LEU A 174 -1.89 7.36 0.69
C LEU A 174 -3.25 6.79 0.25
N LEU A 175 -3.26 5.83 -0.67
CA LEU A 175 -4.50 5.21 -1.15
C LEU A 175 -5.21 4.44 -0.04
N THR A 176 -4.42 3.71 0.76
CA THR A 176 -4.92 3.01 1.93
C THR A 176 -5.52 3.99 2.94
N LEU A 177 -4.83 5.09 3.24
CA LEU A 177 -5.31 6.09 4.18
C LEU A 177 -6.62 6.72 3.69
N ALA A 178 -6.69 7.08 2.41
CA ALA A 178 -7.93 7.58 1.80
C ALA A 178 -9.06 6.53 1.92
N ALA A 179 -8.77 5.27 1.63
CA ALA A 179 -9.73 4.18 1.78
C ALA A 179 -10.22 3.98 3.22
N ALA A 180 -9.31 4.07 4.19
CA ALA A 180 -9.63 3.97 5.61
C ALA A 180 -10.54 5.10 6.09
N GLN A 181 -10.45 6.29 5.48
CA GLN A 181 -11.31 7.43 5.80
C GLN A 181 -12.71 7.33 5.18
N ILE A 182 -12.85 6.76 3.98
CA ILE A 182 -14.13 6.67 3.26
C ILE A 182 -15.15 5.79 3.99
N ASP A 183 -14.70 4.67 4.55
CA ASP A 183 -15.55 3.76 5.32
C ASP A 183 -14.89 3.47 6.67
N ALA A 184 -14.93 4.46 7.56
CA ALA A 184 -14.32 4.35 8.87
C ALA A 184 -15.08 3.33 9.75
N CYS A 185 -14.36 2.34 10.26
CA CYS A 185 -14.84 1.40 11.27
C CYS A 185 -13.97 1.52 12.53
N PRO A 186 -14.09 2.62 13.31
CA PRO A 186 -13.25 2.83 14.48
C PRO A 186 -13.41 1.69 15.49
N ASN A 187 -12.32 1.34 16.16
CA ASN A 187 -12.26 0.24 17.14
C ASN A 187 -12.58 -1.16 16.57
N SER A 188 -12.47 -1.35 15.26
CA SER A 188 -12.57 -2.67 14.61
C SER A 188 -11.16 -3.25 14.44
N PRO A 189 -10.81 -4.39 15.08
CA PRO A 189 -9.54 -5.05 14.84
C PRO A 189 -9.34 -5.31 13.34
N VAL A 190 -8.16 -4.92 12.84
CA VAL A 190 -7.82 -4.99 11.42
C VAL A 190 -6.86 -6.15 11.19
N VAL A 191 -7.20 -7.03 10.25
CA VAL A 191 -6.41 -8.19 9.84
C VAL A 191 -5.83 -7.93 8.45
N GLY A 192 -4.52 -7.83 8.34
CA GLY A 192 -3.80 -7.69 7.07
C GLY A 192 -3.39 -9.03 6.48
N ILE A 193 -3.61 -9.19 5.18
CA ILE A 193 -3.11 -10.35 4.45
C ILE A 193 -1.65 -10.08 4.03
N MET A 194 -0.73 -10.90 4.51
CA MET A 194 0.66 -10.83 4.12
C MET A 194 0.83 -11.32 2.66
N LEU A 195 1.61 -10.65 1.82
CA LEU A 195 2.38 -9.44 2.12
C LEU A 195 1.65 -8.14 1.82
N GLY A 196 0.97 -8.06 0.69
CA GLY A 196 0.51 -6.77 0.18
C GLY A 196 -0.48 -6.07 1.09
N GLY A 197 -1.47 -6.79 1.59
CA GLY A 197 -2.48 -6.28 2.53
C GLY A 197 -1.94 -5.86 3.90
N ALA A 198 -0.70 -6.18 4.26
CA ALA A 198 -0.17 -5.90 5.59
C ALA A 198 0.14 -4.42 5.83
N ALA A 199 0.77 -3.76 4.85
CA ALA A 199 0.98 -2.30 4.89
C ALA A 199 -0.37 -1.56 4.90
N ALA A 200 -1.31 -2.04 4.08
CA ALA A 200 -2.65 -1.49 4.01
C ALA A 200 -3.42 -1.61 5.36
N ALA A 201 -3.37 -2.79 5.98
CA ALA A 201 -3.98 -3.02 7.28
C ALA A 201 -3.33 -2.16 8.37
N ALA A 202 -2.00 -1.98 8.33
CA ALA A 202 -1.29 -1.20 9.34
C ALA A 202 -1.66 0.29 9.32
N VAL A 203 -1.72 0.90 8.14
CA VAL A 203 -2.19 2.28 7.96
C VAL A 203 -3.67 2.41 8.36
N THR A 204 -4.52 1.44 7.98
CA THR A 204 -5.94 1.44 8.37
C THR A 204 -6.12 1.32 9.88
N ALA A 205 -5.40 0.41 10.53
CA ALA A 205 -5.42 0.22 11.98
C ALA A 205 -4.96 1.49 12.72
N ALA A 206 -3.92 2.16 12.20
CA ALA A 206 -3.47 3.44 12.74
C ALA A 206 -4.54 4.53 12.61
N ALA A 207 -5.14 4.67 11.42
CA ALA A 207 -6.20 5.66 11.15
C ALA A 207 -7.46 5.44 12.01
N TRP A 208 -7.77 4.20 12.38
CA TRP A 208 -8.94 3.85 13.21
C TRP A 208 -8.63 3.68 14.69
N GLY A 209 -7.38 3.90 15.12
CA GLY A 209 -6.95 3.61 16.50
C GLY A 209 -7.19 2.16 16.92
N SER A 210 -7.19 1.22 15.98
CA SER A 210 -7.58 -0.18 16.18
C SER A 210 -6.38 -1.12 16.24
N ASP A 211 -6.57 -2.35 16.72
CA ASP A 211 -5.52 -3.36 16.75
C ASP A 211 -5.20 -3.89 15.35
N LEU A 212 -3.92 -4.22 15.16
CA LEU A 212 -3.39 -4.79 13.93
C LEU A 212 -3.10 -6.26 14.17
N ASN A 213 -3.58 -7.09 13.25
CA ASN A 213 -3.34 -8.52 13.18
C ASN A 213 -2.94 -8.87 11.76
N LEU A 214 -2.28 -10.02 11.58
CA LEU A 214 -1.77 -10.47 10.29
C LEU A 214 -2.11 -11.94 10.04
N VAL A 215 -2.35 -12.27 8.79
CA VAL A 215 -2.48 -13.65 8.32
C VAL A 215 -1.57 -13.84 7.11
N LYS A 216 -0.97 -15.01 6.98
CA LYS A 216 -0.12 -15.33 5.82
C LYS A 216 -0.72 -16.49 5.04
N VAL A 217 -1.55 -16.15 4.07
CA VAL A 217 -2.11 -17.11 3.11
C VAL A 217 -1.34 -16.98 1.79
N SER A 218 -0.93 -18.09 1.19
CA SER A 218 -0.23 -18.08 -0.10
C SER A 218 -0.82 -19.09 -1.07
N ARG A 219 -0.96 -18.67 -2.33
CA ARG A 219 -1.45 -19.47 -3.46
C ARG A 219 -0.46 -19.56 -4.63
N TYR A 220 0.61 -18.77 -4.58
CA TYR A 220 1.60 -18.64 -5.65
C TYR A 220 2.90 -19.31 -5.23
N ASP A 221 4.06 -18.78 -5.64
CA ASP A 221 5.41 -19.35 -5.46
C ASP A 221 5.80 -19.66 -3.99
N ASP A 222 5.00 -19.21 -3.02
CA ASP A 222 5.19 -19.36 -1.57
C ASP A 222 4.21 -20.33 -0.89
N ALA A 223 3.57 -21.25 -1.61
CA ALA A 223 2.57 -22.16 -1.03
C ALA A 223 3.11 -22.99 0.17
N SER A 224 4.43 -23.24 0.21
CA SER A 224 5.15 -23.90 1.32
C SER A 224 5.34 -23.01 2.55
N ASN A 225 5.18 -21.68 2.41
CA ASN A 225 5.41 -20.67 3.44
C ASN A 225 4.12 -20.10 4.03
N LYS A 226 2.98 -20.77 3.80
CA LYS A 226 1.69 -20.38 4.38
C LYS A 226 1.66 -20.58 5.90
N SER A 227 0.93 -19.71 6.58
CA SER A 227 0.61 -19.85 7.99
C SER A 227 -0.89 -20.12 8.15
N ASN A 228 -1.22 -21.14 8.95
CA ASN A 228 -2.61 -21.52 9.21
C ASN A 228 -3.13 -20.91 10.53
N ARG A 229 -2.62 -19.74 10.95
CA ARG A 229 -3.05 -19.05 12.17
C ARG A 229 -3.12 -17.55 11.98
N LEU A 230 -3.86 -16.90 12.88
CA LEU A 230 -3.87 -15.45 13.04
C LEU A 230 -2.69 -15.03 13.93
N TRP A 231 -2.03 -13.93 13.58
CA TRP A 231 -0.90 -13.37 14.34
C TRP A 231 -1.24 -11.97 14.83
N GLY A 232 -0.93 -11.67 16.09
CA GLY A 232 -1.25 -10.38 16.71
C GLY A 232 -1.93 -10.55 18.06
N HIS A 233 -2.56 -9.48 18.53
CA HIS A 233 -3.27 -9.45 19.81
C HIS A 233 -4.61 -10.18 19.74
N ASP A 234 -5.06 -10.72 20.87
CA ASP A 234 -6.34 -11.40 20.96
C ASP A 234 -7.49 -10.50 20.48
N ILE A 235 -8.33 -11.03 19.58
CA ILE A 235 -9.52 -10.34 19.09
C ILE A 235 -10.68 -10.63 20.05
N PRO A 236 -11.24 -9.62 20.73
CA PRO A 236 -12.36 -9.84 21.65
C PRO A 236 -13.59 -10.41 20.94
N SER A 237 -14.27 -11.35 21.59
CA SER A 237 -15.53 -11.89 21.09
C SER A 237 -16.59 -10.79 20.94
N GLY A 238 -17.31 -10.81 19.81
CA GLY A 238 -18.39 -9.87 19.50
C GLY A 238 -17.95 -8.54 18.89
N GLN A 239 -16.65 -8.29 18.69
CA GLN A 239 -16.16 -7.14 17.94
C GLN A 239 -16.13 -7.39 16.44
N THR A 240 -16.67 -6.46 15.65
CA THR A 240 -16.55 -6.53 14.18
C THR A 240 -15.07 -6.54 13.79
N VAL A 241 -14.63 -7.59 13.11
CA VAL A 241 -13.29 -7.71 12.53
C VAL A 241 -13.31 -7.20 11.10
N THR A 242 -12.27 -6.49 10.69
CA THR A 242 -12.07 -6.09 9.29
C THR A 242 -10.86 -6.81 8.72
N ILE A 243 -10.98 -7.42 7.55
CA ILE A 243 -9.87 -8.04 6.84
C ILE A 243 -9.55 -7.27 5.55
N ILE A 244 -8.27 -7.02 5.29
CA ILE A 244 -7.82 -6.14 4.20
C ILE A 244 -6.73 -6.83 3.38
N ASP A 245 -6.92 -6.82 2.06
CA ASP A 245 -5.89 -7.12 1.05
C ASP A 245 -5.48 -5.83 0.32
N ASP A 246 -4.29 -5.80 -0.28
CA ASP A 246 -3.87 -4.66 -1.11
C ASP A 246 -4.64 -4.64 -2.43
N ASN A 247 -4.87 -5.81 -3.04
CA ASN A 247 -5.61 -5.92 -4.28
C ASN A 247 -6.47 -7.18 -4.32
N CYS A 248 -7.63 -7.10 -5.00
CA CYS A 248 -8.49 -8.26 -5.22
C CYS A 248 -8.64 -8.58 -6.72
N GLY A 249 -8.01 -9.68 -7.14
CA GLY A 249 -8.10 -10.22 -8.50
C GLY A 249 -9.15 -11.32 -8.67
N THR A 250 -8.85 -12.52 -8.17
CA THR A 250 -9.77 -13.67 -8.16
C THR A 250 -10.53 -13.80 -6.82
N GLY A 251 -10.04 -13.10 -5.78
CA GLY A 251 -10.48 -13.16 -4.38
C GLY A 251 -10.24 -14.49 -3.68
N ASP A 252 -9.44 -15.37 -4.25
CA ASP A 252 -9.12 -16.65 -3.64
C ASP A 252 -8.31 -16.52 -2.36
N THR A 253 -7.33 -15.62 -2.34
CA THR A 253 -6.51 -15.28 -1.17
C THR A 253 -7.40 -14.72 -0.05
N LEU A 254 -8.19 -13.69 -0.37
CA LEU A 254 -9.13 -13.06 0.55
C LEU A 254 -10.13 -14.06 1.13
N ARG A 255 -10.70 -14.95 0.31
CA ARG A 255 -11.62 -16.00 0.80
C ARG A 255 -10.96 -16.96 1.78
N GLN A 256 -9.72 -17.39 1.53
CA GLN A 256 -8.99 -18.25 2.46
C GLN A 256 -8.71 -17.54 3.78
N ALA A 257 -8.30 -16.28 3.70
CA ALA A 257 -8.03 -15.45 4.86
C ALA A 257 -9.29 -15.23 5.71
N ILE A 258 -10.44 -14.97 5.07
CA ILE A 258 -11.76 -14.88 5.73
C ILE A 258 -12.08 -16.18 6.49
N ASN A 259 -11.93 -17.34 5.84
CA ASN A 259 -12.22 -18.63 6.47
C ASN A 259 -11.32 -18.89 7.68
N LEU A 260 -10.05 -18.51 7.59
CA LEU A 260 -9.10 -18.62 8.71
C LEU A 260 -9.50 -17.72 9.87
N VAL A 261 -9.85 -16.45 9.61
CA VAL A 261 -10.34 -15.54 10.65
C VAL A 261 -11.60 -16.08 11.31
N ILE A 262 -12.56 -16.62 10.54
CA ILE A 262 -13.76 -17.26 11.09
C ILE A 262 -13.40 -18.45 11.98
N ALA A 263 -12.45 -19.29 11.57
CA ALA A 263 -12.03 -20.46 12.34
C ALA A 263 -11.38 -20.07 13.68
N GLU A 264 -10.54 -19.04 13.69
CA GLU A 264 -9.79 -18.62 14.88
C GLU A 264 -10.63 -17.75 15.84
N THR A 265 -11.58 -16.97 15.31
CA THR A 265 -12.33 -15.97 16.11
C THR A 265 -13.81 -16.28 16.27
N GLY A 266 -14.37 -17.19 15.47
CA GLY A 266 -15.81 -17.44 15.37
C GLY A 266 -16.60 -16.34 14.66
N GLN A 267 -15.94 -15.29 14.14
CA GLN A 267 -16.59 -14.09 13.60
C GLN A 267 -16.33 -13.95 12.11
N ARG A 268 -17.38 -13.57 11.36
CA ARG A 268 -17.23 -13.25 9.94
C ARG A 268 -16.67 -11.83 9.79
N PRO A 269 -15.45 -11.65 9.27
CA PRO A 269 -14.90 -10.31 9.10
C PRO A 269 -15.58 -9.57 7.96
N LYS A 270 -15.59 -8.24 8.03
CA LYS A 270 -15.84 -7.36 6.89
C LYS A 270 -14.67 -7.43 5.93
N ALA A 271 -14.91 -7.81 4.69
CA ALA A 271 -13.88 -7.98 3.67
C ALA A 271 -13.62 -6.69 2.90
N ARG A 272 -12.36 -6.28 2.83
CA ARG A 272 -11.91 -5.10 2.08
C ARG A 272 -10.73 -5.43 1.17
N ALA A 273 -10.60 -4.66 0.08
CA ALA A 273 -9.41 -4.63 -0.76
C ALA A 273 -9.09 -3.18 -1.11
N VAL A 274 -7.81 -2.78 -1.03
CA VAL A 274 -7.39 -1.41 -1.35
C VAL A 274 -7.53 -1.13 -2.85
N GLU A 275 -7.28 -2.10 -3.71
CA GLU A 275 -7.45 -1.98 -5.15
C GLU A 275 -8.32 -3.10 -5.70
N LEU A 276 -9.20 -2.77 -6.66
CA LEU A 276 -9.78 -3.78 -7.53
C LEU A 276 -8.84 -4.07 -8.70
N HIS A 277 -8.64 -5.34 -9.03
CA HIS A 277 -7.92 -5.72 -10.25
C HIS A 277 -8.81 -5.50 -11.50
N TRP A 278 -9.08 -4.24 -11.78
CA TRP A 278 -9.96 -3.75 -12.84
C TRP A 278 -9.57 -4.27 -14.21
N GLU A 279 -8.28 -4.52 -14.48
CA GLU A 279 -7.81 -5.04 -15.77
C GLU A 279 -8.41 -6.42 -16.04
N LYS A 280 -8.38 -7.32 -15.05
CA LYS A 280 -9.00 -8.65 -15.17
C LYS A 280 -10.50 -8.53 -15.35
N LEU A 281 -11.14 -7.62 -14.60
CA LEU A 281 -12.58 -7.38 -14.75
C LEU A 281 -12.93 -6.88 -16.15
N LEU A 282 -12.18 -5.91 -16.67
CA LEU A 282 -12.34 -5.36 -18.02
C LEU A 282 -12.11 -6.44 -19.09
N ARG A 283 -11.03 -7.22 -18.96
CA ARG A 283 -10.70 -8.31 -19.89
C ARG A 283 -11.80 -9.37 -19.96
N THR A 284 -12.30 -9.83 -18.82
CA THR A 284 -13.35 -10.86 -18.79
C THR A 284 -14.72 -10.31 -19.14
N ARG A 285 -15.12 -9.16 -18.58
CA ARG A 285 -16.50 -8.64 -18.70
C ARG A 285 -16.74 -7.81 -19.94
N THR A 286 -15.74 -7.09 -20.42
CA THR A 286 -15.85 -6.25 -21.61
C THR A 286 -15.32 -6.96 -22.85
N TYR A 287 -14.19 -7.66 -22.73
CA TYR A 287 -13.50 -8.28 -23.87
C TYR A 287 -13.64 -9.81 -23.95
N GLY A 288 -14.41 -10.44 -23.05
CA GLY A 288 -14.75 -11.86 -23.13
C GLY A 288 -13.58 -12.84 -22.90
N HIS A 289 -12.49 -12.41 -22.26
CA HIS A 289 -11.40 -13.32 -21.90
C HIS A 289 -11.85 -14.37 -20.87
N PRO A 290 -11.34 -15.61 -20.92
CA PRO A 290 -11.76 -16.70 -20.04
C PRO A 290 -11.16 -16.62 -18.62
N ASP A 291 -10.64 -15.46 -18.21
CA ASP A 291 -10.02 -15.29 -16.91
C ASP A 291 -11.07 -15.36 -15.79
N ARG A 292 -10.73 -16.03 -14.68
CA ARG A 292 -11.56 -15.99 -13.46
C ARG A 292 -11.40 -14.62 -12.80
N VAL A 293 -12.52 -13.94 -12.56
CA VAL A 293 -12.53 -12.64 -11.88
C VAL A 293 -13.36 -12.73 -10.62
N PHE A 294 -12.90 -12.02 -9.59
CA PHE A 294 -13.65 -11.82 -8.37
C PHE A 294 -14.94 -11.02 -8.61
N SER A 295 -16.00 -11.30 -7.86
CA SER A 295 -17.22 -10.50 -7.89
C SER A 295 -17.12 -9.37 -6.87
N PRO A 296 -17.01 -8.09 -7.27
CA PRO A 296 -16.83 -6.99 -6.33
C PRO A 296 -18.02 -6.82 -5.37
N GLU A 297 -19.22 -7.29 -5.75
CA GLU A 297 -20.44 -7.30 -4.90
C GLU A 297 -20.30 -8.19 -3.65
N THR A 298 -19.25 -9.01 -3.56
CA THR A 298 -18.97 -9.83 -2.39
C THR A 298 -18.02 -9.18 -1.38
N LEU A 299 -17.52 -7.97 -1.67
CA LEU A 299 -16.78 -7.14 -0.72
C LEU A 299 -17.74 -6.25 0.05
N ASP A 300 -17.49 -6.13 1.36
CA ASP A 300 -18.20 -5.15 2.18
C ASP A 300 -17.72 -3.73 1.83
N VAL A 301 -16.45 -3.59 1.45
CA VAL A 301 -15.83 -2.30 1.11
C VAL A 301 -14.85 -2.45 -0.05
N LEU A 302 -15.08 -1.68 -1.10
CA LEU A 302 -14.16 -1.51 -2.21
C LEU A 302 -13.71 -0.05 -2.24
N THR A 303 -12.41 0.20 -2.40
CA THR A 303 -11.95 1.57 -2.61
C THR A 303 -12.18 2.00 -4.05
N PRO A 304 -12.32 3.31 -4.32
CA PRO A 304 -12.52 3.83 -5.67
C PRO A 304 -11.26 3.79 -6.54
N TRP A 305 -10.11 3.41 -5.98
CA TRP A 305 -8.83 3.57 -6.65
C TRP A 305 -8.51 2.38 -7.55
N CYS A 306 -8.12 2.69 -8.79
CA CYS A 306 -7.70 1.71 -9.80
C CYS A 306 -6.27 2.06 -10.21
N PHE A 307 -5.29 1.18 -9.99
CA PHE A 307 -3.88 1.56 -9.94
C PHE A 307 -2.93 0.72 -10.80
N ARG A 308 -3.26 -0.54 -11.10
CA ARG A 308 -2.31 -1.61 -11.50
C ARG A 308 -1.45 -1.37 -12.75
N HIS A 309 -1.45 -0.19 -13.34
CA HIS A 309 -0.61 0.20 -14.46
C HIS A 309 -0.05 1.62 -14.33
N HIS A 310 0.64 1.92 -13.23
CA HIS A 310 1.33 3.21 -13.03
C HIS A 310 2.27 3.63 -14.17
N ARG A 311 2.95 2.67 -14.82
CA ARG A 311 3.78 2.93 -16.01
C ARG A 311 2.95 3.43 -17.19
N VAL A 312 1.69 3.05 -17.24
CA VAL A 312 0.76 3.44 -18.29
C VAL A 312 0.11 4.76 -17.98
N LEU A 313 -0.23 5.02 -16.72
CA LEU A 313 -0.64 6.37 -16.33
C LEU A 313 0.49 7.38 -16.60
N ASN A 314 1.73 7.02 -16.26
CA ASN A 314 2.91 7.80 -16.64
C ASN A 314 3.04 7.91 -18.18
N SER A 315 2.77 6.86 -18.96
CA SER A 315 2.79 6.94 -20.42
C SER A 315 1.70 7.84 -21.00
N LEU A 316 0.50 7.85 -20.41
CA LEU A 316 -0.63 8.68 -20.84
C LEU A 316 -0.43 10.15 -20.47
N VAL A 317 0.11 10.41 -19.27
CA VAL A 317 0.51 11.75 -18.82
C VAL A 317 1.70 12.27 -19.64
N ASN A 318 2.70 11.43 -19.91
CA ASN A 318 3.87 11.80 -20.75
C ASN A 318 3.50 12.07 -22.22
N GLN A 319 2.43 11.45 -22.74
CA GLN A 319 1.93 11.74 -24.10
C GLN A 319 1.28 13.13 -24.24
N LEU A 320 0.87 13.75 -23.13
CA LEU A 320 0.16 15.04 -23.15
C LEU A 320 1.09 16.26 -23.05
N LEU A 321 2.36 16.09 -22.69
CA LEU A 321 3.27 17.21 -22.40
C LEU A 321 4.63 17.06 -23.12
N THR A 322 4.59 17.22 -24.44
CA THR A 322 5.77 17.39 -25.31
C THR A 322 6.27 18.85 -25.31
N ASP A 323 6.77 19.34 -24.18
CA ASP A 323 7.45 20.66 -24.09
C ASP A 323 8.71 20.64 -23.19
N GLY A 324 9.32 19.47 -23.00
CA GLY A 324 10.61 19.37 -22.29
C GLY A 324 10.55 19.62 -20.78
N LYS A 325 9.36 19.59 -20.17
CA LYS A 325 9.19 19.51 -18.71
C LYS A 325 8.57 18.16 -18.38
N TYR A 326 9.28 17.34 -17.62
CA TYR A 326 8.76 16.07 -17.12
C TYR A 326 7.49 16.34 -16.29
N ALA A 327 6.35 15.86 -16.77
CA ALA A 327 5.08 16.03 -16.08
C ALA A 327 4.80 14.78 -15.26
N HIS A 328 4.82 14.91 -13.94
CA HIS A 328 4.58 13.81 -13.04
C HIS A 328 3.09 13.61 -12.78
N THR A 329 2.67 12.35 -12.71
CA THR A 329 1.32 11.96 -12.31
C THR A 329 1.03 12.38 -10.86
N THR A 330 0.04 13.24 -10.67
CA THR A 330 -0.45 13.76 -9.39
C THR A 330 -1.70 13.02 -8.90
N THR A 331 -2.11 13.21 -7.64
CA THR A 331 -3.40 12.69 -7.13
C THR A 331 -4.60 13.11 -7.99
N ALA A 332 -4.57 14.29 -8.61
CA ALA A 332 -5.64 14.71 -9.53
C ALA A 332 -5.68 13.83 -10.80
N ASP A 333 -4.52 13.48 -11.33
CA ASP A 333 -4.40 12.54 -12.46
C ASP A 333 -4.90 11.15 -12.07
N TRP A 334 -4.66 10.73 -10.82
CA TRP A 334 -5.20 9.47 -10.27
C TRP A 334 -6.72 9.46 -10.13
N VAL A 335 -7.30 10.54 -9.63
CA VAL A 335 -8.76 10.70 -9.53
C VAL A 335 -9.38 10.66 -10.92
N ALA A 336 -8.81 11.40 -11.88
CA ALA A 336 -9.30 11.43 -13.26
C ALA A 336 -9.18 10.06 -13.95
N TYR A 337 -8.06 9.37 -13.77
CA TYR A 337 -7.84 8.02 -14.29
C TYR A 337 -8.83 7.01 -13.70
N SER A 338 -8.93 6.97 -12.37
CA SER A 338 -9.83 6.06 -11.66
C SER A 338 -11.28 6.32 -12.06
N TYR A 339 -11.69 7.60 -12.18
CA TYR A 339 -13.02 7.96 -12.63
C TYR A 339 -13.31 7.45 -14.05
N SER A 340 -12.37 7.68 -14.97
CA SER A 340 -12.56 7.30 -16.38
C SER A 340 -12.67 5.80 -16.57
N LEU A 341 -11.82 5.04 -15.88
CA LEU A 341 -11.85 3.59 -15.89
C LEU A 341 -13.13 3.03 -15.25
N LEU A 342 -13.52 3.56 -14.09
CA LEU A 342 -14.76 3.17 -13.43
C LEU A 342 -15.99 3.54 -14.26
N SER A 343 -15.95 4.60 -15.06
CA SER A 343 -17.04 4.98 -15.96
C SER A 343 -17.22 3.94 -17.05
N VAL A 344 -16.13 3.50 -17.69
CA VAL A 344 -16.16 2.43 -18.70
C VAL A 344 -16.70 1.13 -18.09
N LEU A 345 -16.24 0.79 -16.88
CA LEU A 345 -16.73 -0.40 -16.17
C LEU A 345 -18.20 -0.28 -15.81
N HIS A 346 -18.65 0.87 -15.30
CA HIS A 346 -20.06 1.13 -14.97
C HIS A 346 -20.98 0.97 -16.18
N ASP A 347 -20.61 1.57 -17.31
CA ASP A 347 -21.43 1.50 -18.53
C ASP A 347 -21.51 0.07 -19.08
N THR A 348 -20.46 -0.73 -18.87
CA THR A 348 -20.44 -2.14 -19.27
C THR A 348 -21.08 -3.06 -18.23
N LEU A 349 -21.17 -2.63 -16.97
CA LEU A 349 -21.66 -3.40 -15.81
C LEU A 349 -22.87 -2.66 -15.21
N ALA A 350 -23.92 -2.46 -16.02
CA ALA A 350 -25.08 -1.63 -15.67
C ALA A 350 -25.78 -2.01 -14.34
N ASP A 351 -25.61 -3.26 -13.88
CA ASP A 351 -26.20 -3.75 -12.63
C ASP A 351 -25.28 -3.59 -11.40
N SER A 352 -24.09 -3.01 -11.56
CA SER A 352 -23.11 -2.92 -10.48
C SER A 352 -23.40 -1.77 -9.51
N THR A 353 -23.66 -2.10 -8.24
CA THR A 353 -24.00 -1.07 -7.24
C THR A 353 -22.76 -0.36 -6.69
N TRP A 354 -21.62 -1.05 -6.67
CA TRP A 354 -20.34 -0.51 -6.22
C TRP A 354 -19.82 0.57 -7.18
N ALA A 355 -19.89 0.36 -8.49
CA ALA A 355 -19.32 1.28 -9.48
C ALA A 355 -19.96 2.67 -9.38
N THR A 356 -21.29 2.74 -9.25
CA THR A 356 -22.03 3.99 -9.05
C THR A 356 -21.63 4.73 -7.77
N LYS A 357 -21.43 4.01 -6.66
CA LYS A 357 -21.00 4.61 -5.38
C LYS A 357 -19.60 5.22 -5.51
N LEU A 358 -18.68 4.50 -6.15
CA LEU A 358 -17.29 4.96 -6.32
C LEU A 358 -17.17 6.09 -7.33
N LEU A 359 -17.94 6.06 -8.42
CA LEU A 359 -18.02 7.16 -9.37
C LEU A 359 -18.52 8.45 -8.71
N ARG A 360 -19.58 8.36 -7.89
CA ARG A 360 -20.09 9.50 -7.13
C ARG A 360 -19.05 10.04 -6.14
N PHE A 361 -18.27 9.16 -5.53
CA PHE A 361 -17.19 9.58 -4.64
C PHE A 361 -16.10 10.34 -5.42
N LEU A 362 -15.59 9.76 -6.50
CA LEU A 362 -14.54 10.39 -7.31
C LEU A 362 -15.01 11.67 -8.00
N SER A 363 -16.27 11.77 -8.41
CA SER A 363 -16.82 13.01 -8.97
C SER A 363 -16.75 14.18 -8.00
N ASN A 364 -16.85 13.91 -6.69
CA ASN A 364 -16.74 14.94 -5.66
C ASN A 364 -15.30 15.38 -5.40
N LEU A 365 -14.31 14.54 -5.75
CA LEU A 365 -12.87 14.85 -5.63
C LEU A 365 -12.30 15.48 -6.89
N LYS A 366 -12.99 15.39 -8.02
CA LYS A 366 -12.55 15.94 -9.30
C LYS A 366 -12.52 17.48 -9.19
N SER A 367 -11.34 18.09 -9.36
CA SER A 367 -11.27 19.54 -9.61
C SER A 367 -12.01 19.85 -10.92
N GLN A 368 -12.70 20.99 -10.99
CA GLN A 368 -13.60 21.33 -12.11
C GLN A 368 -12.91 21.51 -13.48
N THR A 369 -11.62 21.22 -13.62
CA THR A 369 -10.92 21.26 -14.90
C THR A 369 -10.89 19.85 -15.49
N ALA A 370 -11.77 19.60 -16.46
CA ALA A 370 -11.79 18.33 -17.18
C ALA A 370 -10.50 18.15 -18.00
N LEU A 371 -9.81 17.03 -17.80
CA LEU A 371 -8.90 16.49 -18.81
C LEU A 371 -9.76 16.09 -20.02
N ASN A 372 -9.57 16.78 -21.15
CA ASN A 372 -10.17 16.41 -22.44
C ASN A 372 -9.46 15.14 -22.96
N CYS A 373 -9.94 13.97 -22.55
CA CYS A 373 -9.32 12.69 -22.88
C CYS A 373 -10.26 11.81 -23.73
N GLU A 374 -10.37 12.11 -25.03
CA GLU A 374 -10.95 11.17 -26.00
C GLU A 374 -10.08 9.91 -26.20
N GLN A 375 -8.82 9.89 -25.72
CA GLN A 375 -7.84 8.81 -25.93
C GLN A 375 -7.85 7.68 -24.88
N LEU A 376 -8.56 7.83 -23.75
CA LEU A 376 -8.50 6.87 -22.64
C LEU A 376 -9.06 5.48 -23.01
N ILE A 377 -10.10 5.42 -23.85
CA ILE A 377 -10.74 4.16 -24.26
C ILE A 377 -9.78 3.28 -25.08
N ASP A 378 -9.05 3.87 -26.03
CA ASP A 378 -8.09 3.15 -26.86
C ASP A 378 -6.87 2.68 -26.05
N ALA A 379 -6.45 3.46 -25.05
CA ALA A 379 -5.44 3.05 -24.09
C ALA A 379 -5.91 1.84 -23.26
N PHE A 380 -7.13 1.87 -22.72
CA PHE A 380 -7.68 0.72 -21.98
C PHE A 380 -7.83 -0.52 -22.84
N LYS A 381 -8.25 -0.37 -24.10
CA LYS A 381 -8.28 -1.47 -25.06
C LYS A 381 -6.89 -2.05 -25.28
N THR A 382 -5.89 -1.22 -25.52
CA THR A 382 -4.49 -1.66 -25.68
C THR A 382 -4.01 -2.44 -24.45
N LEU A 383 -4.33 -1.96 -23.24
CA LEU A 383 -3.95 -2.61 -21.97
C LEU A 383 -4.64 -3.93 -21.72
N ALA A 384 -5.95 -4.01 -21.97
CA ALA A 384 -6.69 -5.27 -21.84
C ALA A 384 -6.11 -6.38 -22.73
N HIS A 385 -5.46 -6.02 -23.85
CA HIS A 385 -4.82 -6.96 -24.76
C HIS A 385 -3.33 -7.21 -24.44
N GLN A 386 -2.72 -6.43 -23.53
CA GLN A 386 -1.39 -6.73 -22.99
C GLN A 386 -1.52 -7.84 -21.95
N CYS A 387 -1.27 -9.08 -22.35
CA CYS A 387 -1.21 -10.22 -21.45
C CYS A 387 0.15 -10.27 -20.73
N PRO A 388 0.22 -10.04 -19.40
CA PRO A 388 1.49 -10.06 -18.67
C PRO A 388 2.16 -11.45 -18.70
N GLU A 389 1.35 -12.52 -18.64
CA GLU A 389 1.79 -13.91 -18.71
C GLU A 389 2.33 -14.30 -20.10
N CYS A 390 1.81 -13.68 -21.16
CA CYS A 390 2.25 -13.89 -22.54
C CYS A 390 3.56 -13.13 -22.83
N SER A 391 3.76 -12.01 -22.13
CA SER A 391 4.99 -11.20 -22.21
C SER A 391 6.16 -11.89 -21.49
N ALA A 392 5.91 -12.53 -20.34
CA ALA A 392 6.89 -13.35 -19.63
C ALA A 392 7.30 -14.62 -20.43
N ARG A 393 6.35 -15.24 -21.15
CA ARG A 393 6.66 -16.35 -22.07
C ARG A 393 7.52 -15.92 -23.25
N LYS A 394 7.35 -14.71 -23.80
CA LYS A 394 8.22 -14.17 -24.85
C LYS A 394 9.67 -14.04 -24.39
N ILE A 395 9.90 -13.53 -23.19
CA ILE A 395 11.26 -13.37 -22.62
C ILE A 395 11.94 -14.73 -22.39
N ASN A 396 11.18 -15.76 -22.00
CA ASN A 396 11.73 -17.12 -21.84
C ASN A 396 11.97 -17.85 -23.16
N LEU A 397 11.16 -17.59 -24.20
CA LEU A 397 11.40 -18.10 -25.55
C LEU A 397 12.61 -17.44 -26.22
N GLU A 398 12.85 -16.16 -25.95
CA GLU A 398 14.04 -15.43 -26.44
C GLU A 398 15.34 -15.83 -25.72
N LYS A 399 15.26 -16.36 -24.49
CA LYS A 399 16.41 -16.96 -23.77
C LYS A 399 16.66 -18.44 -24.09
N GLY A 400 15.74 -19.10 -24.79
CA GLY A 400 15.83 -20.52 -25.16
C GLY A 400 16.39 -20.79 -26.57
N ASN A 401 16.66 -19.75 -27.34
CA ASN A 401 17.29 -19.85 -28.66
C ASN A 401 18.66 -19.17 -28.63
N ASN A 402 19.65 -19.87 -28.05
CA ASN A 402 21.06 -19.75 -28.39
C ASN A 402 21.69 -21.14 -28.33
#